data_AF-A0A1F7FE16-F1
#
_entry.id   AF-A0A1F7FE16-F1
#
_cell.length_a   1.000
_cell.length_b   1.000
_cell.length_c   1.000
_cell.angle_alpha   90.00
_cell.angle_beta   90.00
_cell.angle_gamma   90.00
#
_symmetry.space_group_name_H-M   'P 1'
#
loop_
_entity.id
_entity.type
_entity.pdbx_description
1 polymer ?
#
loop_
_entity_poly.entity_id
_entity_poly.type
_entity_poly.pdbx_seq_one_letter_code
_entity_poly.pdbx_strand_id
1 'polypeptide(L)'
;MTLLNIPNRISELEEYLDAFQRLDIAPSGNLKASPDNSPLNSSCQLKSHEGFPRMGIEAVYDFIMAIRKDFEKYAGGKEGRMSRLQFERLVNDNRLPSNKDSEAYFQTHDRDQNGTLNLEEFTPFPDEICSDFDLNTISMAYVLGKPYPTGQKPTQNPVLNALGAIPSPPPLLIPYRVVEQRIRILARFIGGTTFRDTYGRLQVSDSNGKLVDIPAGIVPFQKSEAFEKLRAHAKQIGGTFIESNENGLPTLLDRFGNQVIDQIPEALRPPFLDSSTMPNATPPAPPDEQME
;
A
#
# COMPACT_ATOMS: atom_id res chain seq x y z
N MET A 1 -1.37 -16.58 17.38
CA MET A 1 -0.36 -15.50 17.40
C MET A 1 0.81 -15.90 16.50
N THR A 2 1.07 -15.13 15.43
CA THR A 2 2.19 -15.36 14.53
C THR A 2 3.33 -14.42 14.93
N LEU A 3 4.56 -14.94 14.96
CA LEU A 3 5.75 -14.19 15.33
C LEU A 3 6.62 -14.03 14.10
N LEU A 4 6.95 -12.79 13.76
CA LEU A 4 7.88 -12.49 12.68
C LEU A 4 9.21 -12.01 13.27
N ASN A 5 10.29 -12.73 12.93
CA ASN A 5 11.65 -12.38 13.33
C ASN A 5 12.24 -11.42 12.29
N ILE A 6 12.52 -10.18 12.71
CA ILE A 6 13.17 -9.18 11.85
C ILE A 6 14.68 -9.19 12.13
N PRO A 7 15.54 -9.35 11.10
CA PRO A 7 17.00 -9.22 11.22
C PRO A 7 17.43 -7.84 11.73
N ASN A 8 18.54 -7.77 12.48
CA ASN A 8 19.04 -6.55 13.11
C ASN A 8 19.61 -5.54 12.12
N ARG A 9 20.13 -6.01 10.99
CA ARG A 9 20.74 -5.16 9.97
C ARG A 9 19.87 -5.14 8.72
N ILE A 10 19.79 -3.97 8.10
CA ILE A 10 19.01 -3.82 6.87
C ILE A 10 19.62 -4.63 5.72
N SER A 11 20.96 -4.78 5.70
CA SER A 11 21.64 -5.68 4.75
C SER A 11 21.21 -7.14 4.90
N GLU A 12 20.94 -7.59 6.13
CA GLU A 12 20.44 -8.94 6.42
C GLU A 12 18.97 -9.10 6.01
N LEU A 13 18.17 -8.02 6.05
CA LEU A 13 16.80 -7.98 5.53
C LEU A 13 16.76 -8.15 4.01
N GLU A 14 17.68 -7.53 3.29
CA GLU A 14 17.83 -7.68 1.83
C GLU A 14 18.17 -9.14 1.48
N GLU A 15 19.16 -9.74 2.15
CA GLU A 15 19.51 -11.16 1.98
C GLU A 15 18.36 -12.11 2.36
N TYR A 16 17.63 -11.79 3.42
CA TYR A 16 16.49 -12.58 3.88
C TYR A 16 15.35 -12.57 2.86
N LEU A 17 15.03 -11.42 2.27
CA LEU A 17 14.03 -11.32 1.20
C LEU A 17 14.45 -12.05 -0.06
N ASP A 18 15.73 -11.97 -0.43
CA ASP A 18 16.25 -12.69 -1.59
C ASP A 18 16.14 -14.21 -1.39
N ALA A 19 16.35 -14.69 -0.16
CA ALA A 19 16.11 -16.08 0.23
C ALA A 19 14.61 -16.43 0.25
N PHE A 20 13.75 -15.52 0.70
CA PHE A 20 12.30 -15.73 0.79
C PHE A 20 11.64 -15.76 -0.60
N GLN A 21 12.07 -14.92 -1.54
CA GLN A 21 11.59 -14.90 -2.92
C GLN A 21 11.97 -16.17 -3.71
N ARG A 22 13.05 -16.86 -3.31
CA ARG A 22 13.45 -18.15 -3.89
C ARG A 22 12.66 -19.33 -3.33
N LEU A 23 11.96 -19.15 -2.22
CA LEU A 23 11.05 -20.14 -1.66
C LEU A 23 9.68 -19.94 -2.32
N ASP A 24 9.42 -20.61 -3.44
CA ASP A 24 8.10 -20.67 -4.08
C ASP A 24 7.03 -21.06 -3.04
N ILE A 25 6.25 -20.08 -2.56
CA ILE A 25 5.28 -20.27 -1.50
C ILE A 25 4.07 -21.01 -2.06
N ALA A 26 4.02 -22.32 -1.82
CA ALA A 26 2.84 -23.13 -2.05
C ALA A 26 1.61 -22.51 -1.33
N PRO A 27 0.41 -22.55 -1.94
CA PRO A 27 -0.75 -21.80 -1.47
C PRO A 27 -1.39 -22.31 -0.17
N SER A 28 -0.82 -23.30 0.51
CA SER A 28 -1.29 -23.81 1.80
C SER A 28 -0.15 -23.75 2.82
N GLY A 29 -0.37 -22.96 3.88
CA GLY A 29 0.62 -22.60 4.88
C GLY A 29 1.36 -23.77 5.53
N ASN A 30 2.66 -23.56 5.73
CA ASN A 30 3.34 -23.58 7.01
C ASN A 30 4.78 -23.15 6.73
N LEU A 31 5.13 -21.92 7.10
CA LEU A 31 6.52 -21.51 7.17
C LEU A 31 7.15 -22.31 8.31
N LYS A 32 7.70 -23.50 8.00
CA LYS A 32 8.72 -24.08 8.87
C LYS A 32 9.93 -23.19 8.72
N ALA A 33 10.08 -22.22 9.62
CA ALA A 33 11.37 -21.60 9.88
C ALA A 33 12.38 -22.73 10.02
N SER A 34 13.39 -22.75 9.17
CA SER A 34 14.47 -23.75 9.24
C SER A 34 15.08 -23.64 10.65
N PRO A 35 15.00 -24.68 11.49
CA PRO A 35 15.78 -24.72 12.71
C PRO A 35 17.18 -25.12 12.26
N ASP A 36 18.10 -24.16 12.28
CA ASP A 36 19.48 -24.33 12.72
C ASP A 36 20.45 -23.44 11.93
N ASN A 37 21.15 -22.62 12.73
CA ASN A 37 22.48 -22.04 12.47
C ASN A 37 22.57 -20.86 11.50
N SER A 38 22.12 -19.69 11.95
CA SER A 38 22.71 -18.38 11.60
C SER A 38 22.50 -17.40 12.75
N PRO A 39 23.40 -16.41 12.96
CA PRO A 39 23.58 -15.70 14.23
C PRO A 39 22.52 -14.61 14.46
N LEU A 40 21.25 -14.99 14.52
CA LEU A 40 20.14 -14.13 14.94
C LEU A 40 20.07 -14.10 16.47
N ASN A 41 21.14 -13.64 17.13
CA ASN A 41 21.20 -13.61 18.60
C ASN A 41 20.29 -12.54 19.24
N SER A 42 19.67 -11.68 18.43
CA SER A 42 18.62 -10.77 18.88
C SER A 42 17.62 -10.63 17.73
N SER A 43 16.49 -11.34 17.78
CA SER A 43 15.41 -11.16 16.81
C SER A 43 14.23 -10.53 17.55
N CYS A 44 13.73 -9.42 17.02
CA CYS A 44 12.51 -8.83 17.54
C CYS A 44 11.30 -9.56 16.96
N GLN A 45 10.28 -9.77 17.79
CA GLN A 45 9.02 -10.39 17.38
C GLN A 45 7.96 -9.33 17.11
N LEU A 46 7.67 -9.07 15.84
CA LEU A 46 6.53 -8.24 15.46
C LEU A 46 5.24 -9.03 15.75
N LYS A 47 4.38 -8.50 16.62
CA LYS A 47 3.14 -9.17 17.04
C LYS A 47 2.06 -8.96 15.98
N SER A 48 1.33 -10.02 15.68
CA SER A 48 0.08 -9.97 14.90
C SER A 48 -1.03 -10.65 15.70
N HIS A 49 -2.14 -9.92 15.87
CA HIS A 49 -3.43 -10.53 16.17
C HIS A 49 -3.86 -11.38 14.97
N GLU A 50 -4.50 -12.51 15.22
CA GLU A 50 -4.62 -13.67 14.32
C GLU A 50 -4.97 -13.38 12.84
N GLY A 51 -4.45 -14.22 11.94
CA GLY A 51 -4.54 -14.06 10.49
C GLY A 51 -3.45 -13.16 9.94
N PHE A 52 -2.30 -13.78 9.69
CA PHE A 52 -1.13 -13.09 9.13
C PHE A 52 -1.40 -12.66 7.69
N PRO A 53 -1.29 -11.36 7.33
CA PRO A 53 -1.19 -10.95 5.94
C PRO A 53 0.06 -11.61 5.38
N ARG A 54 -0.06 -12.38 4.30
CA ARG A 54 1.06 -13.16 3.73
C ARG A 54 2.33 -12.34 3.42
N MET A 55 2.20 -11.01 3.43
CA MET A 55 3.19 -10.02 3.04
C MET A 55 3.87 -9.31 4.22
N GLY A 56 3.80 -9.84 5.45
CA GLY A 56 4.31 -9.11 6.62
C GLY A 56 5.79 -8.72 6.51
N ILE A 57 6.63 -9.57 5.92
CA ILE A 57 8.08 -9.34 5.77
C ILE A 57 8.34 -8.29 4.69
N GLU A 58 7.70 -8.47 3.55
CA GLU A 58 7.77 -7.56 2.41
C GLU A 58 7.26 -6.17 2.79
N ALA A 59 6.21 -6.09 3.62
CA ALA A 59 5.65 -4.84 4.10
C ALA A 59 6.61 -4.09 5.02
N VAL A 60 7.28 -4.79 5.95
CA VAL A 60 8.29 -4.19 6.84
C VAL A 60 9.50 -3.72 6.04
N TYR A 61 9.95 -4.50 5.07
CA TYR A 61 11.05 -4.08 4.21
C TYR A 61 10.69 -2.86 3.35
N ASP A 62 9.54 -2.87 2.69
CA ASP A 62 9.07 -1.73 1.89
C ASP A 62 8.92 -0.47 2.76
N PHE A 63 8.46 -0.63 4.00
CA PHE A 63 8.40 0.43 4.98
C PHE A 63 9.78 1.04 5.27
N ILE A 64 10.79 0.21 5.55
CA ILE A 64 12.18 0.65 5.74
C ILE A 64 12.72 1.34 4.49
N MET A 65 12.43 0.80 3.30
CA MET A 65 12.83 1.42 2.04
C MET A 65 12.16 2.79 1.81
N ALA A 66 10.92 2.95 2.23
CA ALA A 66 10.23 4.22 2.16
C ALA A 66 10.82 5.26 3.13
N ILE A 67 11.24 4.84 4.33
CA ILE A 67 11.99 5.68 5.29
C ILE A 67 13.35 6.10 4.69
N ARG A 68 14.08 5.16 4.09
CA ARG A 68 15.36 5.44 3.40
C ARG A 68 15.20 6.49 2.30
N LYS A 69 14.12 6.41 1.51
CA LYS A 69 13.82 7.40 0.46
C LYS A 69 13.58 8.80 1.03
N ASP A 70 12.90 8.90 2.17
CA ASP A 70 12.77 10.18 2.88
C ASP A 70 14.14 10.67 3.36
N PHE A 71 14.97 9.80 3.95
CA PHE A 71 16.35 10.20 4.30
C PHE A 71 17.10 10.81 3.11
N GLU A 72 17.15 10.11 1.99
CA GLU A 72 17.85 10.57 0.78
C GLU A 72 17.34 11.95 0.33
N LYS A 73 16.03 12.18 0.40
CA LYS A 73 15.39 13.45 0.04
C LYS A 73 15.85 14.61 0.94
N TYR A 74 15.90 14.42 2.26
CA TYR A 74 16.22 15.51 3.20
C TYR A 74 17.74 15.66 3.43
N ALA A 75 18.50 14.56 3.43
CA ALA A 75 19.94 14.52 3.64
C ALA A 75 20.77 14.80 2.36
N GLY A 76 20.13 14.82 1.19
CA GLY A 76 20.79 15.14 -0.08
C GLY A 76 21.46 13.95 -0.77
N GLY A 77 21.10 12.72 -0.41
CA GLY A 77 21.57 11.49 -1.03
C GLY A 77 21.78 10.33 -0.05
N LYS A 78 22.21 9.18 -0.58
CA LYS A 78 22.44 7.94 0.19
C LYS A 78 23.56 8.06 1.22
N GLU A 79 24.65 8.70 0.83
CA GLU A 79 25.81 8.99 1.67
C GLU A 79 25.68 10.34 2.41
N GLY A 80 24.49 10.95 2.35
CA GLY A 80 24.22 12.21 3.02
C GLY A 80 24.29 12.08 4.54
N ARG A 81 24.40 13.22 5.21
CA ARG A 81 24.18 13.31 6.66
C ARG A 81 23.06 14.30 6.92
N MET A 82 22.12 13.91 7.76
CA MET A 82 20.97 14.73 8.13
C MET A 82 21.34 15.58 9.34
N SER A 83 21.54 16.87 9.12
CA SER A 83 21.66 17.84 10.20
C SER A 83 20.37 17.97 11.00
N ARG A 84 20.46 18.49 12.23
CA ARG A 84 19.29 18.79 13.07
C ARG A 84 18.22 19.62 12.34
N LEU A 85 18.62 20.65 11.59
CA LEU A 85 17.67 21.47 10.84
C LEU A 85 16.95 20.69 9.73
N GLN A 86 17.63 19.77 9.04
CA GLN A 86 17.00 18.90 8.05
C GLN A 86 16.04 17.90 8.71
N PHE A 87 16.42 17.37 9.86
CA PHE A 87 15.58 16.48 10.65
C PHE A 87 14.32 17.17 11.17
N GLU A 88 14.42 18.38 11.71
CA GLU A 88 13.26 19.18 12.13
C GLU A 88 12.27 19.44 10.98
N ARG A 89 12.77 19.69 9.76
CA ARG A 89 11.91 19.84 8.57
C ARG A 89 11.17 18.53 8.26
N LEU A 90 11.85 17.39 8.33
CA LEU A 90 11.26 16.08 8.12
C LEU A 90 10.16 15.80 9.17
N VAL A 91 10.41 16.14 10.44
CA VAL A 91 9.42 16.01 11.53
C VAL A 91 8.20 16.90 11.28
N ASN A 92 8.41 18.15 10.88
CA ASN A 92 7.32 19.08 10.55
C ASN A 92 6.45 18.59 9.37
N ASP A 93 7.03 17.80 8.47
CA ASP A 93 6.32 17.13 7.38
C ASP A 93 5.62 15.83 7.81
N ASN A 94 5.58 15.53 9.12
CA ASN A 94 5.04 14.32 9.74
C ASN A 94 5.68 13.04 9.18
N ARG A 95 7.01 13.03 9.04
CA ARG A 95 7.77 11.90 8.46
C ARG A 95 8.68 11.16 9.46
N LEU A 96 8.58 11.47 10.75
CA LEU A 96 9.42 10.82 11.78
C LEU A 96 9.21 9.30 11.74
N PRO A 97 10.27 8.48 11.65
CA PRO A 97 10.16 7.02 11.52
C PRO A 97 9.89 6.30 12.86
N SER A 98 9.34 6.99 13.85
CA SER A 98 9.07 6.50 15.20
C SER A 98 7.89 7.24 15.81
N ASN A 99 7.26 6.64 16.83
CA ASN A 99 6.24 7.30 17.66
C ASN A 99 6.84 8.07 18.85
N LYS A 100 8.16 8.05 19.01
CA LYS A 100 8.87 8.77 20.07
C LYS A 100 8.88 10.28 19.80
N ASP A 101 9.24 11.02 20.83
CA ASP A 101 9.58 12.44 20.69
C ASP A 101 10.79 12.61 19.74
N SER A 102 10.72 13.61 18.86
CA SER A 102 11.74 13.81 17.82
C SER A 102 13.12 14.13 18.39
N GLU A 103 13.19 14.86 19.49
CA GLU A 103 14.46 15.21 20.12
C GLU A 103 15.09 13.98 20.78
N ALA A 104 14.27 13.19 21.48
CA ALA A 104 14.71 11.92 22.06
C ALA A 104 15.20 10.94 20.97
N TYR A 105 14.50 10.88 19.83
CA TYR A 105 14.91 10.08 18.68
C TYR A 105 16.29 10.52 18.18
N PHE A 106 16.47 11.82 17.89
CA PHE A 106 17.72 12.33 17.36
C PHE A 106 18.91 12.05 18.30
N GLN A 107 18.77 12.32 19.60
CA GLN A 107 19.83 12.09 20.58
C GLN A 107 20.20 10.61 20.74
N THR A 108 19.21 9.71 20.66
CA THR A 108 19.44 8.27 20.80
C THR A 108 20.12 7.69 19.56
N HIS A 109 19.80 8.25 18.39
CA HIS A 109 20.27 7.77 17.10
C HIS A 109 21.60 8.40 16.64
N ASP A 110 21.97 9.58 17.14
CA ASP A 110 23.28 10.22 16.92
C ASP A 110 24.37 9.50 17.74
N ARG A 111 24.71 8.27 17.32
CA ARG A 111 25.57 7.34 18.06
C ARG A 111 27.02 7.83 18.10
N ASP A 112 27.48 8.47 17.04
CA ASP A 112 28.81 9.08 16.97
C ASP A 112 28.87 10.49 17.60
N GLN A 113 27.73 11.02 18.06
CA GLN A 113 27.57 12.30 18.75
C GLN A 113 28.10 13.51 17.97
N ASN A 114 28.05 13.45 16.63
CA ASN A 114 28.57 14.54 15.81
C ASN A 114 27.50 15.58 15.43
N GLY A 115 26.27 15.43 15.93
CA GLY A 115 25.16 16.34 15.69
C GLY A 115 24.47 16.13 14.33
N THR A 116 24.74 15.02 13.65
CA THR A 116 24.13 14.67 12.36
C THR A 116 23.89 13.17 12.22
N LEU A 117 22.76 12.77 11.64
CA LEU A 117 22.44 11.35 11.44
C LEU A 117 22.89 10.89 10.05
N ASN A 118 23.68 9.82 9.97
CA ASN A 118 23.82 9.06 8.72
C ASN A 118 22.59 8.16 8.47
N LEU A 119 22.55 7.45 7.34
CA LEU A 119 21.40 6.60 6.97
C LEU A 119 21.13 5.48 7.99
N GLU A 120 22.18 4.84 8.49
CA GLU A 120 22.06 3.76 9.48
C GLU A 120 21.58 4.29 10.83
N GLU A 121 22.06 5.45 11.24
CA GLU A 121 21.60 6.15 12.44
C GLU A 121 20.16 6.62 12.29
N PHE A 122 19.76 7.14 11.14
CA PHE A 122 18.39 7.60 10.93
C PHE A 122 17.36 6.47 10.88
N THR A 123 17.73 5.27 10.41
CA THR A 123 16.78 4.16 10.27
C THR A 123 16.47 3.54 11.64
N PRO A 124 15.19 3.31 12.00
CA PRO A 124 14.83 2.72 13.28
C PRO A 124 15.35 1.29 13.40
N PHE A 125 15.70 0.89 14.62
CA PHE A 125 16.07 -0.50 14.91
C PHE A 125 14.84 -1.42 14.82
N PRO A 126 15.01 -2.71 14.53
CA PRO A 126 13.88 -3.65 14.50
C PRO A 126 13.07 -3.69 15.79
N ASP A 127 13.72 -3.60 16.95
CA ASP A 127 13.05 -3.53 18.26
C ASP A 127 12.13 -2.31 18.37
N GLU A 128 12.53 -1.18 17.78
CA GLU A 128 11.71 0.04 17.74
C GLU A 128 10.54 -0.11 16.80
N ILE A 129 10.74 -0.75 15.63
CA ILE A 129 9.65 -1.05 14.71
C ILE A 129 8.60 -1.93 15.41
N CYS A 130 9.04 -2.92 16.19
CA CYS A 130 8.15 -3.76 16.99
C CYS A 130 7.45 -3.05 18.15
N SER A 131 8.11 -2.08 18.80
CA SER A 131 7.51 -1.36 19.91
C SER A 131 6.51 -0.32 19.42
N ASP A 132 6.84 0.35 18.31
CA ASP A 132 6.12 1.52 17.85
C ASP A 132 4.98 1.14 16.91
N PHE A 133 5.08 0.03 16.17
CA PHE A 133 4.14 -0.29 15.11
C PHE A 133 3.56 -1.71 15.22
N ASP A 134 2.28 -1.82 14.86
CA ASP A 134 1.58 -3.08 14.72
C ASP A 134 1.79 -3.66 13.30
N LEU A 135 2.10 -4.97 13.22
CA LEU A 135 2.39 -5.64 11.94
C LEU A 135 1.21 -5.55 10.97
N ASN A 136 -0.01 -5.70 11.50
CA ASN A 136 -1.20 -5.66 10.68
C ASN A 136 -1.37 -4.26 10.06
N THR A 137 -1.09 -3.20 10.81
CA THR A 137 -1.13 -1.82 10.31
C THR A 137 -0.12 -1.60 9.18
N ILE A 138 1.14 -2.01 9.33
CA ILE A 138 2.16 -1.89 8.28
C ILE A 138 1.77 -2.73 7.05
N SER A 139 1.35 -3.97 7.25
CA SER A 139 0.96 -4.88 6.18
C SER A 139 -0.24 -4.38 5.39
N MET A 140 -1.27 -3.86 6.07
CA MET A 140 -2.44 -3.31 5.42
C MET A 140 -2.12 -2.03 4.65
N ALA A 141 -1.25 -1.16 5.18
CA ALA A 141 -0.78 0.02 4.44
C ALA A 141 -0.09 -0.39 3.14
N TYR A 142 0.83 -1.36 3.21
CA TYR A 142 1.54 -1.91 2.06
C TYR A 142 0.61 -2.53 1.01
N VAL A 143 -0.28 -3.43 1.43
CA VAL A 143 -1.20 -4.14 0.53
C VAL A 143 -2.23 -3.21 -0.10
N LEU A 144 -2.72 -2.22 0.65
CA LEU A 144 -3.71 -1.27 0.16
C LEU A 144 -3.09 -0.07 -0.59
N GLY A 145 -1.76 0.07 -0.59
CA GLY A 145 -1.08 1.24 -1.14
C GLY A 145 -1.39 2.54 -0.38
N LYS A 146 -1.78 2.44 0.91
CA LYS A 146 -2.06 3.60 1.77
C LYS A 146 -0.77 4.05 2.45
N PRO A 147 -0.66 5.33 2.87
CA PRO A 147 0.49 5.76 3.66
C PRO A 147 0.66 4.90 4.92
N TYR A 148 1.90 4.58 5.26
CA TYR A 148 2.33 4.01 6.52
C TYR A 148 2.00 4.95 7.70
N PRO A 149 2.02 4.46 8.95
CA PRO A 149 1.73 5.28 10.14
C PRO A 149 2.53 6.57 10.24
N THR A 150 3.76 6.55 9.70
CA THR A 150 4.70 7.67 9.68
C THR A 150 4.62 8.50 8.39
N GLY A 151 3.55 8.33 7.59
CA GLY A 151 3.23 9.13 6.40
C GLY A 151 3.96 8.73 5.11
N GLN A 152 4.97 7.86 5.17
CA GLN A 152 5.61 7.28 3.98
C GLN A 152 4.59 6.54 3.11
N LYS A 153 4.72 6.68 1.79
CA LYS A 153 3.92 5.87 0.87
C LYS A 153 4.69 4.58 0.55
N PRO A 154 4.00 3.43 0.42
CA PRO A 154 4.61 2.21 -0.06
C PRO A 154 5.39 2.45 -1.35
N THR A 155 6.60 1.89 -1.44
CA THR A 155 7.44 1.99 -2.64
C THR A 155 6.97 1.03 -3.72
N GLN A 156 6.28 -0.03 -3.31
CA GLN A 156 5.63 -1.00 -4.16
C GLN A 156 4.18 -1.21 -3.73
N ASN A 157 3.36 -1.74 -4.64
CA ASN A 157 2.03 -2.23 -4.30
C ASN A 157 1.91 -3.67 -4.81
N PRO A 158 2.02 -4.68 -3.92
CA PRO A 158 2.07 -6.08 -4.33
C PRO A 158 0.76 -6.53 -4.97
N VAL A 159 -0.37 -5.95 -4.56
CA VAL A 159 -1.67 -6.26 -5.16
C VAL A 159 -1.68 -5.76 -6.59
N LEU A 160 -1.41 -4.47 -6.82
CA LEU A 160 -1.36 -3.92 -8.18
C LEU A 160 -0.35 -4.66 -9.07
N ASN A 161 0.81 -5.04 -8.53
CA ASN A 161 1.80 -5.85 -9.24
C ASN A 161 1.25 -7.24 -9.60
N ALA A 162 0.58 -7.92 -8.65
CA ALA A 162 -0.04 -9.23 -8.88
C ALA A 162 -1.23 -9.18 -9.85
N LEU A 163 -1.85 -8.02 -10.02
CA LEU A 163 -2.89 -7.80 -11.03
C LEU A 163 -2.35 -7.70 -12.47
N GLY A 164 -1.02 -7.68 -12.64
CA GLY A 164 -0.33 -7.69 -13.92
C GLY A 164 -0.31 -6.34 -14.63
N ALA A 165 0.58 -6.21 -15.60
CA ALA A 165 0.69 -5.02 -16.44
C ALA A 165 -0.67 -4.77 -17.14
N ILE A 166 -1.23 -3.59 -16.91
CA ILE A 166 -2.39 -3.11 -17.67
C ILE A 166 -1.98 -3.12 -19.15
N PRO A 167 -2.81 -3.66 -20.07
CA PRO A 167 -2.49 -3.67 -21.49
C PRO A 167 -2.06 -2.27 -21.97
N SER A 168 -1.19 -2.19 -22.98
CA SER A 168 -0.85 -0.91 -23.63
C SER A 168 -1.42 -0.90 -25.05
N PRO A 169 -2.37 0.00 -25.39
CA PRO A 169 -3.01 0.98 -24.51
C PRO A 169 -3.98 0.33 -23.50
N PRO A 170 -4.19 0.95 -22.33
CA PRO A 170 -5.06 0.40 -21.29
C PRO A 170 -6.49 0.31 -21.79
N PRO A 171 -7.22 -0.79 -21.50
CA PRO A 171 -8.64 -0.83 -21.77
C PRO A 171 -9.28 0.32 -21.00
N LEU A 172 -10.20 1.03 -21.63
CA LEU A 172 -10.90 2.13 -20.97
C LEU A 172 -11.91 1.66 -19.93
N LEU A 173 -12.39 0.44 -20.13
CA LEU A 173 -13.37 -0.20 -19.29
C LEU A 173 -12.85 -1.56 -18.88
N ILE A 174 -13.04 -1.89 -17.60
CA ILE A 174 -12.84 -3.25 -17.11
C ILE A 174 -14.19 -3.93 -16.88
N PRO A 175 -14.34 -5.18 -17.36
CA PRO A 175 -15.50 -5.99 -17.04
C PRO A 175 -15.61 -6.29 -15.54
N TYR A 176 -16.83 -6.38 -15.02
CA TYR A 176 -17.09 -6.70 -13.61
C TYR A 176 -16.38 -7.97 -13.11
N ARG A 177 -16.30 -9.03 -13.94
CA ARG A 177 -15.55 -10.26 -13.60
C ARG A 177 -14.08 -10.02 -13.27
N VAL A 178 -13.45 -9.04 -13.93
CA VAL A 178 -12.06 -8.67 -13.67
C VAL A 178 -11.97 -8.01 -12.29
N VAL A 179 -12.91 -7.10 -11.97
CA VAL A 179 -12.99 -6.48 -10.65
C VAL A 179 -13.18 -7.53 -9.55
N GLU A 180 -14.07 -8.50 -9.73
CA GLU A 180 -14.25 -9.58 -8.75
C GLU A 180 -12.97 -10.38 -8.52
N GLN A 181 -12.24 -10.71 -9.60
CA GLN A 181 -10.96 -11.41 -9.48
C GLN A 181 -9.96 -10.56 -8.69
N ARG A 182 -9.89 -9.25 -8.94
CA ARG A 182 -9.00 -8.33 -8.22
C ARG A 182 -9.34 -8.26 -6.72
N ILE A 183 -10.63 -8.20 -6.38
CA ILE A 183 -11.11 -8.22 -4.99
C ILE A 183 -10.75 -9.54 -4.29
N ARG A 184 -10.90 -10.69 -4.97
CA ARG A 184 -10.52 -11.99 -4.42
C ARG A 184 -9.01 -12.11 -4.21
N ILE A 185 -8.21 -11.52 -5.10
CA ILE A 185 -6.75 -11.42 -4.94
C ILE A 185 -6.45 -10.60 -3.69
N LEU A 186 -7.04 -9.41 -3.53
CA LEU A 186 -6.89 -8.60 -2.31
C LEU A 186 -7.21 -9.40 -1.05
N ALA A 187 -8.36 -10.07 -1.00
CA ALA A 187 -8.76 -10.88 0.14
C ALA A 187 -7.71 -11.95 0.49
N ARG A 188 -7.15 -12.62 -0.53
CA ARG A 188 -6.06 -13.59 -0.33
C ARG A 188 -4.80 -12.95 0.26
N PHE A 189 -4.41 -11.77 -0.21
CA PHE A 189 -3.22 -11.07 0.28
C PHE A 189 -3.32 -10.66 1.75
N ILE A 190 -4.51 -10.22 2.19
CA ILE A 190 -4.76 -9.83 3.58
C ILE A 190 -5.17 -11.00 4.49
N GLY A 191 -5.22 -12.23 3.97
CA GLY A 191 -5.70 -13.39 4.73
C GLY A 191 -7.20 -13.34 5.07
N GLY A 192 -7.97 -12.54 4.33
CA GLY A 192 -9.38 -12.28 4.54
C GLY A 192 -10.31 -13.16 3.69
N THR A 193 -11.61 -12.86 3.74
CA THR A 193 -12.65 -13.54 2.97
C THR A 193 -13.50 -12.57 2.17
N THR A 194 -14.04 -13.03 1.03
CA THR A 194 -14.96 -12.25 0.20
C THR A 194 -16.40 -12.70 0.41
N PHE A 195 -17.34 -11.76 0.44
CA PHE A 195 -18.78 -12.03 0.50
C PHE A 195 -19.54 -11.02 -0.37
N ARG A 196 -20.81 -11.28 -0.70
CA ARG A 196 -21.65 -10.30 -1.41
C ARG A 196 -22.51 -9.53 -0.42
N ASP A 197 -22.60 -8.22 -0.58
CA ASP A 197 -23.56 -7.40 0.16
C ASP A 197 -24.99 -7.55 -0.41
N THR A 198 -25.95 -6.86 0.22
CA THR A 198 -27.37 -6.84 -0.18
C THR A 198 -27.60 -6.30 -1.59
N TYR A 199 -26.60 -5.65 -2.19
CA TYR A 199 -26.64 -5.11 -3.55
C TYR A 199 -25.88 -6.01 -4.55
N GLY A 200 -25.45 -7.20 -4.12
CA GLY A 200 -24.70 -8.15 -4.94
C GLY A 200 -23.23 -7.76 -5.17
N ARG A 201 -22.74 -6.68 -4.54
CA ARG A 201 -21.37 -6.21 -4.70
C ARG A 201 -20.44 -7.07 -3.86
N LEU A 202 -19.31 -7.46 -4.44
CA LEU A 202 -18.31 -8.25 -3.72
C LEU A 202 -17.56 -7.33 -2.73
N GLN A 203 -17.62 -7.70 -1.45
CA GLN A 203 -16.95 -7.04 -0.33
C GLN A 203 -15.83 -7.94 0.22
N VAL A 204 -14.94 -7.35 1.01
CA VAL A 204 -13.83 -8.06 1.67
C VAL A 204 -13.90 -7.83 3.18
N SER A 205 -13.76 -8.90 3.95
CA SER A 205 -13.45 -8.83 5.38
C SER A 205 -12.04 -9.34 5.63
N ASP A 206 -11.34 -8.76 6.59
CA ASP A 206 -10.05 -9.27 7.06
C ASP A 206 -10.21 -10.57 7.88
N SER A 207 -9.10 -11.09 8.40
CA SER A 207 -9.09 -12.31 9.22
C SER A 207 -9.90 -12.21 10.52
N ASN A 208 -10.16 -10.99 11.00
CA ASN A 208 -10.95 -10.71 12.19
C ASN A 208 -12.43 -10.46 11.86
N GLY A 209 -12.83 -10.60 10.58
CA GLY A 209 -14.18 -10.32 10.11
C GLY A 209 -14.49 -8.84 9.95
N LYS A 210 -13.50 -7.94 10.10
CA LYS A 210 -13.70 -6.50 9.91
C LYS A 210 -13.74 -6.18 8.43
N LEU A 211 -14.71 -5.37 8.00
CA LEU A 211 -14.82 -4.92 6.62
C LEU A 211 -13.58 -4.10 6.21
N VAL A 212 -13.06 -4.38 5.02
CA VAL A 212 -11.87 -3.72 4.46
C VAL A 212 -12.29 -2.83 3.30
N ASP A 213 -11.88 -1.56 3.37
CA ASP A 213 -12.04 -0.62 2.26
C ASP A 213 -11.24 -1.08 1.05
N ILE A 214 -11.94 -1.38 -0.04
CA ILE A 214 -11.32 -1.81 -1.28
C ILE A 214 -10.74 -0.57 -2.00
N PRO A 215 -9.43 -0.53 -2.31
CA PRO A 215 -8.83 0.62 -3.00
C PRO A 215 -9.46 0.87 -4.38
N ALA A 216 -9.52 2.14 -4.79
CA ALA A 216 -10.04 2.54 -6.10
C ALA A 216 -9.24 1.92 -7.28
N GLY A 217 -7.97 1.55 -7.10
CA GLY A 217 -7.20 0.81 -8.12
C GLY A 217 -7.71 -0.61 -8.37
N ILE A 218 -8.41 -1.21 -7.40
CA ILE A 218 -9.00 -2.55 -7.48
C ILE A 218 -10.43 -2.46 -8.01
N VAL A 219 -11.23 -1.56 -7.44
CA VAL A 219 -12.59 -1.22 -7.88
C VAL A 219 -12.57 0.21 -8.40
N PRO A 220 -12.36 0.42 -9.71
CA PRO A 220 -12.35 1.76 -10.27
C PRO A 220 -13.74 2.36 -10.25
N PHE A 221 -13.78 3.67 -10.40
CA PHE A 221 -15.03 4.42 -10.56
C PHE A 221 -15.83 3.91 -11.77
N GLN A 222 -17.14 4.07 -11.69
CA GLN A 222 -17.98 3.96 -12.88
C GLN A 222 -17.53 5.00 -13.92
N LYS A 223 -17.65 4.67 -15.21
CA LYS A 223 -17.25 5.56 -16.31
C LYS A 223 -17.82 6.98 -16.15
N SER A 224 -19.12 7.09 -15.85
CA SER A 224 -19.81 8.35 -15.64
C SER A 224 -19.20 9.17 -14.49
N GLU A 225 -19.04 8.54 -13.33
CA GLU A 225 -18.47 9.19 -12.14
C GLU A 225 -17.01 9.62 -12.38
N ALA A 226 -16.21 8.78 -13.04
CA ALA A 226 -14.84 9.10 -13.39
C ALA A 226 -14.76 10.32 -14.31
N PHE A 227 -15.62 10.38 -15.33
CA PHE A 227 -15.68 11.49 -16.28
C PHE A 227 -16.12 12.79 -15.64
N GLU A 228 -17.07 12.75 -14.70
CA GLU A 228 -17.45 13.91 -13.92
C GLU A 228 -16.27 14.44 -13.08
N LYS A 229 -15.55 13.55 -12.40
CA LYS A 229 -14.37 13.92 -11.61
C LYS A 229 -13.23 14.46 -12.47
N LEU A 230 -12.96 13.85 -13.63
CA LEU A 230 -11.97 14.34 -14.58
C LEU A 230 -12.34 15.72 -15.13
N ARG A 231 -13.63 15.95 -15.43
CA ARG A 231 -14.13 17.26 -15.86
C ARG A 231 -13.97 18.31 -14.76
N ALA A 232 -14.24 17.96 -13.51
CA ALA A 232 -14.03 18.85 -12.37
C ALA A 232 -12.55 19.19 -12.18
N HIS A 233 -11.67 18.18 -12.28
CA HIS A 233 -10.21 18.36 -12.20
C HIS A 233 -9.67 19.24 -13.34
N ALA A 234 -10.14 19.05 -14.58
CA ALA A 234 -9.78 19.90 -15.71
C ALA A 234 -10.10 21.37 -15.42
N LYS A 235 -11.29 21.65 -14.89
CA LYS A 235 -11.69 23.01 -14.51
C LYS A 235 -10.77 23.59 -13.43
N GLN A 236 -10.37 22.79 -12.44
CA GLN A 236 -9.48 23.21 -11.36
C GLN A 236 -8.10 23.64 -11.89
N ILE A 237 -7.56 22.95 -12.90
CA ILE A 237 -6.28 23.31 -13.52
C ILE A 237 -6.41 24.35 -14.65
N GLY A 238 -7.60 24.93 -14.85
CA GLY A 238 -7.88 25.88 -15.94
C GLY A 238 -7.88 25.25 -17.33
N GLY A 239 -8.04 23.93 -17.40
CA GLY A 239 -7.98 23.11 -18.59
C GLY A 239 -9.33 22.63 -19.10
N THR A 240 -9.30 21.70 -20.06
CA THR A 240 -10.48 21.14 -20.73
C THR A 240 -10.44 19.62 -20.69
N PHE A 241 -11.61 18.99 -20.49
CA PHE A 241 -11.75 17.52 -20.54
C PHE A 241 -12.46 17.11 -21.82
N ILE A 242 -11.85 16.19 -22.57
CA ILE A 242 -12.43 15.55 -23.76
C ILE A 242 -12.69 14.09 -23.41
N GLU A 243 -13.95 13.69 -23.52
CA GLU A 243 -14.44 12.38 -23.05
C GLU A 243 -13.76 11.20 -23.74
N SER A 244 -13.47 11.34 -25.03
CA SER A 244 -12.90 10.30 -25.86
C SER A 244 -12.32 10.96 -27.12
N ASN A 245 -11.02 10.84 -27.33
CA ASN A 245 -10.38 11.27 -28.59
C ASN A 245 -10.55 10.20 -29.68
N GLU A 246 -9.95 10.41 -30.85
CA GLU A 246 -10.01 9.46 -31.99
C GLU A 246 -9.55 8.02 -31.63
N ASN A 247 -8.76 7.87 -30.57
CA ASN A 247 -8.27 6.58 -30.06
C ASN A 247 -9.13 6.02 -28.92
N GLY A 248 -10.29 6.62 -28.64
CA GLY A 248 -11.18 6.23 -27.56
C GLY A 248 -10.81 6.80 -26.19
N LEU A 249 -9.59 7.32 -25.99
CA LEU A 249 -9.06 7.65 -24.67
C LEU A 249 -9.54 9.02 -24.18
N PRO A 250 -9.86 9.19 -22.89
CA PRO A 250 -10.14 10.51 -22.33
C PRO A 250 -8.85 11.35 -22.36
N THR A 251 -8.99 12.60 -22.76
CA THR A 251 -7.88 13.55 -22.83
C THR A 251 -8.14 14.72 -21.89
N LEU A 252 -7.19 14.99 -21.00
CA LEU A 252 -7.14 16.20 -20.20
C LEU A 252 -6.16 17.17 -20.85
N LEU A 253 -6.64 18.36 -21.18
CA LEU A 253 -5.83 19.46 -21.73
C LEU A 253 -5.63 20.53 -20.66
N ASP A 254 -4.45 21.12 -20.58
CA ASP A 254 -4.19 22.31 -19.75
C ASP A 254 -4.80 23.58 -20.38
N ARG A 255 -4.58 24.73 -19.73
CA ARG A 255 -5.03 26.04 -20.22
C ARG A 255 -4.44 26.47 -21.57
N PHE A 256 -3.38 25.81 -22.01
CA PHE A 256 -2.69 26.07 -23.28
C PHE A 256 -3.08 25.05 -24.37
N GLY A 257 -3.95 24.09 -24.05
CA GLY A 257 -4.33 23.02 -24.96
C GLY A 257 -3.35 21.86 -25.03
N ASN A 258 -2.35 21.78 -24.13
CA ASN A 258 -1.43 20.65 -24.08
C ASN A 258 -2.03 19.50 -23.29
N GLN A 259 -1.80 18.27 -23.73
CA GLN A 259 -2.24 17.08 -23.01
C GLN A 259 -1.44 16.89 -21.71
N VAL A 260 -2.12 16.73 -20.59
CA VAL A 260 -1.52 16.63 -19.25
C VAL A 260 -1.86 15.31 -18.56
N ILE A 261 -1.47 14.19 -19.18
CA ILE A 261 -1.70 12.83 -18.65
C ILE A 261 -1.11 12.66 -17.24
N ASP A 262 0.08 13.21 -17.00
CA ASP A 262 0.78 13.05 -15.72
C ASP A 262 0.09 13.79 -14.55
N GLN A 263 -0.79 14.75 -14.86
CA GLN A 263 -1.55 15.50 -13.86
C GLN A 263 -2.90 14.86 -13.52
N ILE A 264 -3.26 13.74 -14.18
CA ILE A 264 -4.47 13.00 -13.84
C ILE A 264 -4.25 12.28 -12.50
N PRO A 265 -5.10 12.51 -11.47
CA PRO A 265 -5.04 11.77 -10.22
C PRO A 265 -5.07 10.27 -10.47
N GLU A 266 -4.21 9.52 -9.79
CA GLU A 266 -4.02 8.08 -10.05
C GLU A 266 -5.33 7.28 -10.00
N ALA A 267 -6.22 7.60 -9.06
CA ALA A 267 -7.53 6.95 -8.91
C ALA A 267 -8.51 7.24 -10.07
N LEU A 268 -8.26 8.25 -10.90
CA LEU A 268 -9.08 8.63 -12.06
C LEU A 268 -8.45 8.18 -13.39
N ARG A 269 -7.32 7.47 -13.35
CA ARG A 269 -6.71 6.91 -14.54
C ARG A 269 -7.53 5.70 -15.01
N PRO A 270 -7.81 5.56 -16.32
CA PRO A 270 -8.45 4.35 -16.85
C PRO A 270 -7.65 3.09 -16.48
N PRO A 271 -8.30 1.91 -16.34
CA PRO A 271 -9.68 1.58 -16.72
C PRO A 271 -10.78 2.00 -15.71
N PHE A 272 -11.98 2.31 -16.21
CA PHE A 272 -13.22 2.51 -15.42
C PHE A 272 -14.11 1.26 -15.39
N LEU A 273 -15.06 1.19 -14.47
CA LEU A 273 -16.01 0.08 -14.40
C LEU A 273 -17.07 0.20 -15.52
N ASP A 274 -17.27 -0.89 -16.26
CA ASP A 274 -18.35 -0.99 -17.25
C ASP A 274 -19.71 -1.23 -16.58
N SER A 275 -20.56 -0.21 -16.58
CA SER A 275 -21.90 -0.25 -15.98
C SER A 275 -22.82 -1.28 -16.64
N SER A 276 -22.59 -1.65 -17.90
CA SER A 276 -23.41 -2.64 -18.61
C SER A 276 -23.13 -4.08 -18.16
N THR A 277 -22.02 -4.31 -17.45
CA THR A 277 -21.58 -5.65 -17.00
C THR A 277 -21.94 -5.95 -15.55
N MET A 278 -22.60 -5.03 -14.86
CA MET A 278 -23.03 -5.24 -13.49
C MET A 278 -24.13 -6.32 -13.47
N PRO A 279 -24.03 -7.34 -12.59
CA PRO A 279 -25.14 -8.26 -12.42
C PRO A 279 -26.36 -7.47 -11.99
N ASN A 280 -27.50 -7.69 -12.65
CA ASN A 280 -28.78 -7.14 -12.18
C ASN A 280 -28.93 -7.56 -10.72
N ALA A 281 -28.92 -6.60 -9.81
CA ALA A 281 -29.14 -6.88 -8.41
C ALA A 281 -30.58 -7.41 -8.31
N THR A 282 -30.72 -8.73 -8.14
CA THR A 282 -32.00 -9.30 -7.74
C THR A 282 -32.29 -8.72 -6.36
N PRO A 283 -33.39 -7.96 -6.18
CA PRO A 283 -33.73 -7.44 -4.88
C PRO A 283 -33.76 -8.60 -3.88
N PRO A 284 -33.28 -8.41 -2.63
CA PRO A 284 -33.48 -9.43 -1.61
C PRO A 284 -34.97 -9.76 -1.56
N ALA A 285 -35.29 -11.06 -1.52
CA ALA A 285 -36.68 -11.48 -1.34
C ALA A 285 -37.25 -10.72 -0.13
N PRO A 286 -38.47 -10.18 -0.24
CA PRO A 286 -39.09 -9.50 0.89
C PRO A 286 -39.03 -10.43 2.10
N PRO A 287 -38.73 -9.92 3.31
CA PRO A 287 -38.72 -10.75 4.50
C PRO A 287 -40.08 -11.44 4.57
N ASP A 288 -40.09 -12.77 4.69
CA ASP A 288 -41.32 -13.54 4.85
C ASP A 288 -42.11 -12.90 5.99
N GLU A 289 -43.21 -12.22 5.65
CA GLU A 289 -44.23 -11.84 6.61
C GLU A 289 -44.64 -13.13 7.28
N GLN A 290 -44.19 -13.32 8.52
CA GLN A 290 -44.70 -14.36 9.38
C GLN A 290 -46.19 -14.07 9.52
N MET A 291 -46.98 -14.78 8.72
CA MET A 291 -48.42 -14.88 8.90
C MET A 291 -48.63 -15.54 10.26
N GLU A 292 -48.93 -14.72 11.26
CA GLU A 292 -49.62 -15.13 12.49
C GLU A 292 -51.02 -15.68 12.17
#